data_AF-A0A4Y7U5G7-F1
#
_entry.id   AF-A0A4Y7U5G7-F1
#
_cell.length_a   1.000
_cell.length_b   1.000
_cell.length_c   1.000
_cell.angle_alpha   90.00
_cell.angle_beta   90.00
_cell.angle_gamma   90.00
#
_symmetry.space_group_name_H-M   'P 1'
#
loop_
_entity.id
_entity.type
_entity.pdbx_description
1 polymer ?
#
loop_
_entity_poly.entity_id
_entity_poly.type
_entity_poly.pdbx_seq_one_letter_code
_entity_poly.pdbx_strand_id
1 'polypeptide(L)'
;MEDLSKYINFELNSNNKVVVESHRKVYPNVDMGYFWDILKDEKGNTNYIKDGGSNGTSNILKILPEYNLGMIIITNQNDKNTGSNLEAAINKLETALKQN
;
A
#
# COMPACT_ATOMS: atom_id res chain seq x y z
N MET A 1 -6.98 13.53 6.57
CA MET A 1 -6.45 12.26 7.15
C MET A 1 -7.58 11.29 7.48
N GLU A 2 -8.71 11.76 8.04
CA GLU A 2 -9.88 10.92 8.35
C GLU A 2 -10.36 10.04 7.18
N ASP A 3 -10.53 10.62 5.98
CA ASP A 3 -10.99 9.86 4.81
C ASP A 3 -10.01 8.76 4.39
N LEU A 4 -8.70 9.01 4.51
CA LEU A 4 -7.68 8.01 4.20
C LEU A 4 -7.68 6.87 5.21
N SER A 5 -7.92 7.16 6.49
CA SER A 5 -8.10 6.12 7.50
C SER A 5 -9.36 5.29 7.24
N LYS A 6 -10.47 5.91 6.84
CA LYS A 6 -11.69 5.20 6.43
C LYS A 6 -11.43 4.33 5.20
N TYR A 7 -10.70 4.85 4.22
CA TYR A 7 -10.33 4.12 3.01
C TYR A 7 -9.42 2.93 3.31
N ILE A 8 -8.40 3.09 4.16
CA ILE A 8 -7.57 1.98 4.63
C ILE A 8 -8.43 0.89 5.30
N ASN A 9 -9.33 1.27 6.20
CA ASN A 9 -10.23 0.31 6.85
C ASN A 9 -11.16 -0.38 5.85
N PHE A 10 -11.59 0.34 4.80
CA PHE A 10 -12.36 -0.24 3.71
C PHE A 10 -11.53 -1.28 2.94
N GLU A 11 -10.31 -0.94 2.51
CA GLU A 11 -9.42 -1.84 1.76
C GLU A 11 -8.93 -3.06 2.57
N LEU A 12 -8.94 -2.97 3.91
CA LEU A 12 -8.67 -4.12 4.79
C LEU A 12 -9.86 -5.08 4.90
N ASN A 13 -11.05 -4.72 4.45
CA ASN A 13 -12.22 -5.57 4.51
C ASN A 13 -12.25 -6.59 3.35
N SER A 14 -11.55 -7.71 3.53
CA SER A 14 -11.49 -8.81 2.57
C SER A 14 -12.82 -9.51 2.28
N ASN A 15 -13.90 -9.19 3.02
CA ASN A 15 -15.26 -9.69 2.74
C ASN A 15 -16.05 -8.75 1.80
N ASN A 16 -15.54 -7.54 1.55
CA ASN A 16 -16.18 -6.59 0.65
C ASN A 16 -15.87 -6.97 -0.81
N LYS A 17 -16.92 -7.22 -1.60
CA LYS A 17 -16.79 -7.62 -3.01
C LYS A 17 -16.02 -6.61 -3.87
N VAL A 18 -16.14 -5.31 -3.57
CA VAL A 18 -15.43 -4.26 -4.29
C VAL A 18 -13.93 -4.31 -4.00
N VAL A 19 -13.55 -4.54 -2.74
CA VAL A 19 -12.15 -4.70 -2.32
C VAL A 19 -11.54 -5.94 -2.94
N VAL A 20 -12.26 -7.07 -2.90
CA VAL A 20 -11.82 -8.32 -3.53
C VAL A 20 -11.58 -8.12 -5.02
N GLU A 21 -12.47 -7.41 -5.71
CA GLU A 21 -12.30 -7.11 -7.13
C GLU A 21 -11.14 -6.14 -7.38
N SER A 22 -11.02 -5.06 -6.60
CA SER A 22 -9.93 -4.07 -6.66
C SER A 22 -8.54 -4.72 -6.57
N HIS A 23 -8.41 -5.70 -5.66
CA HIS A 23 -7.20 -6.48 -5.41
C HIS A 23 -7.00 -7.67 -6.36
N ARG A 24 -7.99 -8.01 -7.20
CA ARG A 24 -7.90 -9.15 -8.10
C ARG A 24 -6.81 -8.91 -9.13
N LYS A 25 -5.89 -9.88 -9.26
CA LYS A 25 -4.87 -9.87 -10.33
C LYS A 25 -5.55 -9.80 -11.69
N VAL A 26 -5.24 -8.76 -12.47
CA VAL A 26 -5.90 -8.49 -13.77
C VAL A 26 -5.15 -9.07 -14.97
N TYR A 27 -3.85 -9.35 -14.82
CA TYR A 27 -3.02 -9.94 -15.88
C TYR A 27 -2.33 -11.21 -15.39
N PRO A 28 -2.16 -12.25 -16.23
CA PRO A 28 -1.55 -13.51 -15.79
C PRO A 28 -0.07 -13.34 -15.42
N ASN A 29 0.66 -12.49 -16.14
CA ASN A 29 2.12 -12.39 -16.05
C ASN A 29 2.61 -11.17 -15.28
N VAL A 30 1.70 -10.35 -14.74
CA VAL A 30 2.06 -9.14 -14.00
C VAL A 30 1.28 -9.10 -12.71
N ASP A 31 1.97 -8.93 -11.60
CA ASP A 31 1.38 -8.86 -10.27
C ASP A 31 0.78 -7.47 -10.03
N MET A 32 -0.29 -7.17 -10.77
CA MET A 32 -1.07 -5.95 -10.68
C MET A 32 -2.55 -6.28 -10.50
N GLY A 33 -3.19 -5.56 -9.57
CA GLY A 33 -4.63 -5.43 -9.47
C GLY A 33 -5.13 -4.27 -10.34
N TYR A 34 -6.34 -3.77 -10.09
CA TYR A 34 -6.88 -2.64 -10.86
C TYR A 34 -6.05 -1.36 -10.67
N PHE A 35 -5.69 -1.05 -9.44
CA PHE A 35 -4.92 0.14 -9.05
C PHE A 35 -3.82 -0.17 -8.03
N TRP A 36 -3.38 -1.43 -7.99
CA TRP A 36 -2.47 -1.93 -6.97
C TRP A 36 -1.32 -2.70 -7.59
N ASP A 37 -0.13 -2.45 -7.10
CA ASP A 37 0.96 -3.41 -7.24
C ASP A 37 0.76 -4.49 -6.18
N ILE A 38 0.80 -5.76 -6.60
CA ILE A 38 0.59 -6.92 -5.74
C ILE A 38 1.95 -7.49 -5.39
N LEU A 39 2.26 -7.53 -4.10
CA LEU A 39 3.53 -8.04 -3.58
C LEU A 39 3.28 -9.26 -2.70
N LYS A 40 4.27 -10.16 -2.65
CA LYS A 40 4.31 -11.22 -1.63
C LYS A 40 5.43 -10.95 -0.65
N ASP A 41 5.14 -11.09 0.65
CA ASP A 41 6.20 -11.09 1.66
C ASP A 41 6.91 -12.44 1.74
N GLU A 42 7.94 -12.53 2.59
CA GLU A 42 8.74 -13.75 2.79
C GLU A 42 7.92 -14.95 3.29
N LYS A 43 6.75 -14.70 3.92
CA LYS A 43 5.83 -15.75 4.37
C LYS A 43 4.81 -16.15 3.29
N GLY A 44 4.86 -15.49 2.13
CA GLY A 44 3.94 -15.70 1.02
C GLY A 44 2.62 -14.93 1.15
N ASN A 45 2.47 -14.05 2.15
CA ASN A 45 1.27 -13.24 2.32
C ASN A 45 1.19 -12.19 1.23
N THR A 46 -0.02 -11.96 0.71
CA THR A 46 -0.25 -10.97 -0.33
C THR A 46 -0.47 -9.58 0.29
N ASN A 47 0.27 -8.60 -0.20
CA ASN A 47 0.17 -7.21 0.20
C ASN A 47 -0.08 -6.33 -1.04
N TYR A 48 -0.69 -5.18 -0.83
CA TYR A 48 -1.01 -4.25 -1.91
C TYR A 48 -0.32 -2.93 -1.64
N ILE A 49 0.35 -2.39 -2.66
CA ILE A 49 1.05 -1.11 -2.55
C ILE A 49 0.69 -0.21 -3.72
N LYS A 50 0.61 1.09 -3.44
CA LYS A 50 0.55 2.10 -4.49
C LYS A 50 1.26 3.37 -4.04
N ASP A 51 2.18 3.82 -4.87
CA ASP A 51 2.81 5.13 -4.78
C ASP A 51 2.06 6.15 -5.65
N GLY A 52 2.20 7.43 -5.32
CA GLY A 52 1.65 8.52 -6.13
C GLY A 52 2.39 9.82 -5.91
N GLY A 53 2.44 10.66 -6.94
CA GLY A 53 3.12 11.94 -6.86
C GLY A 53 2.53 12.98 -7.80
N SER A 54 2.62 14.24 -7.39
CA SER A 54 2.31 15.42 -8.19
C SER A 54 3.36 16.51 -7.86
N ASN A 55 3.26 17.68 -8.49
CA ASN A 55 4.15 18.80 -8.20
C ASN A 55 4.07 19.18 -6.72
N GLY A 56 5.16 18.97 -5.98
CA GLY A 56 5.27 19.32 -4.56
C GLY A 56 4.57 18.36 -3.59
N THR A 57 4.14 17.16 -4.00
CA THR A 57 3.59 16.18 -3.06
C THR A 57 3.82 14.76 -3.55
N SER A 58 4.19 13.86 -2.63
CA SER A 58 4.33 12.43 -2.89
C SER A 58 3.74 11.61 -1.75
N ASN A 59 3.29 10.40 -2.07
CA ASN A 59 2.73 9.47 -1.11
C ASN A 59 3.05 8.03 -1.47
N ILE A 60 2.95 7.16 -0.46
CA ILE A 60 2.94 5.71 -0.64
C ILE A 60 1.95 5.10 0.36
N LEU A 61 1.08 4.24 -0.14
CA LEU A 61 0.05 3.51 0.61
C LEU A 61 0.33 2.01 0.53
N LYS A 62 0.29 1.32 1.67
CA LYS A 62 0.44 -0.14 1.75
C LYS A 62 -0.70 -0.75 2.57
N ILE A 63 -1.31 -1.81 2.05
CA ILE A 63 -2.38 -2.60 2.69
C ILE A 63 -1.85 -4.02 2.92
N LEU A 64 -1.89 -4.47 4.17
CA LEU A 64 -1.41 -5.78 4.62
C LEU A 64 -2.56 -6.51 5.33
N PRO A 65 -3.45 -7.19 4.57
CA PRO A 65 -4.66 -7.77 5.14
C PRO A 65 -4.40 -8.81 6.23
N GLU A 66 -3.36 -9.64 6.07
CA GLU A 66 -2.99 -10.69 7.04
C GLU A 66 -2.69 -10.13 8.44
N TYR A 67 -2.24 -8.87 8.50
CA TYR A 67 -1.89 -8.18 9.73
C TYR A 67 -2.98 -7.21 10.20
N ASN A 68 -4.11 -7.12 9.48
CA ASN A 68 -5.12 -6.07 9.64
C ASN A 68 -4.49 -4.67 9.73
N LEU A 69 -3.49 -4.40 8.88
CA LEU A 69 -2.63 -3.22 8.95
C LEU A 69 -2.61 -2.49 7.62
N GLY A 70 -2.85 -1.19 7.66
CA GLY A 70 -2.62 -0.29 6.53
C GLY A 70 -1.78 0.91 6.94
N MET A 71 -0.91 1.35 6.04
CA MET A 71 0.06 2.41 6.29
C MET A 71 0.08 3.38 5.12
N ILE A 72 0.06 4.67 5.41
CA ILE A 72 0.23 5.72 4.41
C ILE A 72 1.24 6.74 4.89
N ILE A 73 2.19 7.10 4.03
CA ILE A 73 3.09 8.23 4.25
C ILE A 73 2.81 9.24 3.14
N ILE A 74 2.64 10.51 3.54
CA ILE A 74 2.44 11.65 2.64
C ILE A 74 3.47 12.70 2.98
N THR A 75 4.10 13.28 1.97
CA THR A 75 5.05 14.38 2.10
C THR A 75 4.68 15.50 1.15
N ASN A 76 4.91 16.75 1.57
CA ASN A 76 4.74 17.97 0.80
C ASN A 76 6.00 18.33 -0.02
N GLN A 77 6.76 17.32 -0.41
CA GLN A 77 7.89 17.44 -1.32
C GLN A 77 7.76 16.37 -2.40
N ASN A 78 8.29 16.67 -3.58
CA ASN A 78 8.46 15.68 -4.63
C ASN A 78 9.68 16.08 -5.45
N ASP A 79 10.80 15.41 -5.18
CA ASP A 79 12.06 15.55 -5.88
C ASP A 79 12.55 14.18 -6.39
N LYS A 80 13.73 14.17 -7.00
CA LYS A 80 14.34 12.97 -7.59
C LYS A 80 14.42 11.77 -6.62
N ASN A 81 14.58 12.00 -5.32
CA ASN A 81 14.80 10.94 -4.33
C ASN A 81 13.59 10.71 -3.40
N THR A 82 12.52 11.51 -3.54
CA THR A 82 11.39 11.44 -2.63
C THR A 82 10.72 10.06 -2.66
N GLY A 83 10.51 9.49 -3.84
CA GLY A 83 9.89 8.16 -3.98
C GLY A 83 10.68 7.06 -3.25
N SER A 84 11.99 6.97 -3.50
CA SER A 84 12.84 5.97 -2.85
C SER A 84 12.97 6.19 -1.34
N ASN A 85 12.99 7.44 -0.88
CA ASN A 85 12.96 7.76 0.55
C ASN A 85 11.65 7.33 1.22
N LEU A 86 10.51 7.54 0.56
CA LEU A 86 9.20 7.09 1.04
C LEU A 86 9.12 5.56 1.12
N GLU A 87 9.59 4.87 0.08
CA GLU A 87 9.65 3.41 0.06
C GLU A 87 10.53 2.85 1.19
N ALA A 88 11.71 3.42 1.40
CA ALA A 88 12.59 3.05 2.51
C ALA A 88 11.93 3.31 3.88
N ALA A 89 11.20 4.42 4.02
CA ALA A 89 10.52 4.78 5.26
C ALA A 89 9.37 3.82 5.58
N ILE A 90 8.49 3.53 4.60
CA ILE A 90 7.34 2.65 4.84
C ILE A 90 7.77 1.20 5.10
N ASN A 91 8.83 0.72 4.44
CA ASN A 91 9.37 -0.63 4.69
C ASN A 91 10.00 -0.75 6.09
N LYS A 92 10.68 0.29 6.59
CA LYS A 92 11.17 0.35 7.97
C LYS A 92 10.02 0.36 8.98
N LEU A 93 8.98 1.15 8.71
CA LEU A 93 7.78 1.22 9.55
C LEU A 93 7.08 -0.14 9.62
N GLU A 94 6.91 -0.81 8.48
CA GLU A 94 6.33 -2.16 8.41
C GLU A 94 7.10 -3.15 9.29
N THR A 95 8.43 -3.17 9.14
CA THR A 95 9.30 -4.07 9.92
C THR A 95 9.12 -3.82 11.42
N ALA A 96 9.09 -2.55 11.84
CA ALA A 96 8.93 -2.19 13.25
C ALA A 96 7.54 -2.58 13.80
N LEU A 97 6.49 -2.49 12.99
CA LEU A 97 5.12 -2.83 13.42
C LEU A 97 4.87 -4.34 13.45
N LYS A 98 5.51 -5.13 12.56
CA LYS A 98 5.38 -6.59 12.52
C LYS A 98 6.17 -7.33 13.61
N GLN A 99 7.10 -6.66 14.29
CA GLN A 99 7.93 -7.23 15.35
C GLN A 99 7.27 -7.19 16.74
N ASN A 100 6.15 -6.47 16.89
CA ASN A 100 5.32 -6.45 18.09
C ASN A 100 4.13 -7.39 17.95
#